data_AF-A0A9E7JRD2-F1
#
_entry.id   AF-A0A9E7JRD2-F1
#
_cell.length_a   1.000
_cell.length_b   1.000
_cell.length_c   1.000
_cell.angle_alpha   90.00
_cell.angle_beta   90.00
_cell.angle_gamma   90.00
#
_symmetry.space_group_name_H-M   'P 1'
#
loop_
_entity.id
_entity.type
_entity.pdbx_description
1 polymer ?
#
loop_
_entity_poly.entity_id
_entity_poly.type
_entity_poly.pdbx_seq_one_letter_code
_entity_poly.pdbx_strand_id
1 'polypeptide(L)'
;MTGDDFSLHLHLATFQAIKVVELVDLAAFSSCMTAKGDASKCNVGAHAVGRELPVPDHEKTWKNVVKMEPGFMTAVVVAFKLVAANQSYVNSLPSLSLWFAASAFPPDCILPSANTGS
;
A
#
# COMPACT_ATOMS: atom_id res chain seq x y z
N MET A 1 -12.37 7.63 15.55
CA MET A 1 -11.17 8.14 14.84
C MET A 1 -11.11 9.64 15.08
N THR A 2 -9.99 10.18 15.54
CA THR A 2 -9.83 11.62 15.77
C THR A 2 -9.85 12.36 14.42
N GLY A 3 -10.44 13.56 14.39
CA GLY A 3 -10.63 14.36 13.17
C GLY A 3 -9.39 15.14 12.72
N ASP A 4 -8.20 14.69 13.15
CA ASP A 4 -6.93 15.36 12.87
C ASP A 4 -6.14 14.57 11.82
N ASP A 5 -5.40 15.29 10.96
CA ASP A 5 -4.46 14.67 10.04
C ASP A 5 -3.39 13.90 10.80
N PHE A 6 -3.21 12.63 10.47
CA PHE A 6 -2.17 11.80 11.07
C PHE A 6 -0.98 11.66 10.11
N SER A 7 0.22 11.97 10.60
CA SER A 7 1.44 11.80 9.79
C SER A 7 2.00 10.39 9.97
N LEU A 8 2.03 9.61 8.90
CA LEU A 8 2.71 8.31 8.89
C LEU A 8 4.20 8.53 8.64
N HIS A 9 5.06 8.11 9.58
CA HIS A 9 6.52 8.11 9.40
C HIS A 9 7.07 6.69 9.50
N LEU A 10 7.74 6.22 8.45
CA LEU A 10 8.39 4.91 8.42
C LEU A 10 9.90 5.07 8.44
N HIS A 11 10.56 4.49 9.45
CA HIS A 11 12.01 4.42 9.51
C HIS A 11 12.54 3.33 8.55
N LEU A 12 13.67 3.58 7.88
CA LEU A 12 14.35 2.68 6.94
C LEU A 12 13.58 2.31 5.66
N ALA A 13 12.45 2.96 5.39
CA ALA A 13 11.69 2.76 4.17
C ALA A 13 11.34 4.08 3.53
N THR A 14 11.34 4.09 2.19
CA THR A 14 10.72 5.16 1.40
C THR A 14 9.41 4.63 0.86
N PHE A 15 8.37 5.44 0.83
CA PHE A 15 7.08 5.03 0.31
C PHE A 15 6.45 6.12 -0.56
N GLN A 16 5.48 5.70 -1.37
CA GLN A 16 4.70 6.54 -2.26
C GLN A 16 3.22 6.27 -2.03
N ALA A 17 2.41 7.32 -1.88
CA ALA A 17 0.97 7.18 -1.87
C ALA A 17 0.48 6.90 -3.30
N ILE A 18 -0.33 5.85 -3.45
CA ILE A 18 -0.85 5.41 -4.76
C ILE A 18 -2.36 5.58 -4.85
N LYS A 19 -3.07 5.62 -3.72
CA LYS A 19 -4.53 5.71 -3.69
C LYS A 19 -5.02 6.32 -2.39
N VAL A 20 -6.06 7.14 -2.46
CA VAL A 20 -6.80 7.65 -1.30
C VAL A 20 -8.29 7.42 -1.55
N VAL A 21 -8.97 6.68 -0.67
CA VAL A 21 -10.39 6.33 -0.83
C VAL A 21 -11.16 6.68 0.44
N GLU A 22 -12.30 7.32 0.28
CA GLU A 22 -13.19 7.66 1.39
C GLU A 22 -13.77 6.40 2.07
N LEU A 23 -13.80 6.42 3.40
CA LEU A 23 -14.46 5.41 4.22
C LEU A 23 -15.94 5.78 4.40
N VAL A 24 -16.84 4.97 3.83
CA VAL A 24 -18.28 5.11 4.04
C VAL A 24 -18.70 4.50 5.37
N ASP A 25 -19.80 5.00 5.93
CA ASP A 25 -20.35 4.57 7.22
C ASP A 25 -19.30 4.61 8.36
N LEU A 26 -18.64 5.76 8.46
CA LEU A 26 -17.55 6.00 9.41
C LEU A 26 -17.97 5.80 10.87
N ALA A 27 -19.25 6.04 11.19
CA ALA A 27 -19.80 5.80 12.52
C ALA A 27 -19.80 4.30 12.86
N ALA A 28 -20.36 3.44 12.00
CA ALA A 28 -20.37 2.00 12.25
C ALA A 28 -18.95 1.42 12.28
N PHE A 29 -18.08 1.87 11.37
CA PHE A 29 -16.69 1.44 11.35
C PHE A 29 -15.95 1.87 12.63
N SER A 30 -16.10 3.12 13.05
CA SER A 30 -15.46 3.62 14.28
C SER A 30 -15.99 2.89 15.51
N SER A 31 -17.29 2.56 15.59
CA SER A 31 -17.85 1.76 16.68
C SER A 31 -17.25 0.36 16.72
N CYS A 32 -17.09 -0.31 15.56
CA CYS A 32 -16.45 -1.61 15.49
C CYS A 32 -14.97 -1.54 15.90
N MET A 33 -14.24 -0.53 15.42
CA MET A 33 -12.82 -0.33 15.77
C MET A 33 -12.63 -0.06 17.26
N THR A 34 -13.51 0.72 17.90
CA THR A 34 -13.49 0.92 19.36
C THR A 34 -13.76 -0.37 20.13
N ALA A 35 -14.62 -1.25 19.60
CA ALA A 35 -14.98 -2.51 20.25
C ALA A 35 -13.94 -3.63 20.06
N LYS A 36 -13.32 -3.73 18.87
CA LYS A 36 -12.48 -4.87 18.47
C LYS A 36 -11.01 -4.51 18.21
N GLY A 37 -10.70 -3.27 17.88
CA GLY A 37 -9.35 -2.80 17.56
C GLY A 37 -8.73 -3.45 16.32
N ASP A 38 -9.52 -4.05 15.42
CA ASP A 38 -9.05 -4.88 14.32
C ASP A 38 -9.80 -4.55 13.03
N ALA A 39 -9.11 -3.88 12.10
CA ALA A 39 -9.68 -3.41 10.84
C ALA A 39 -10.14 -4.54 9.92
N SER A 40 -9.51 -5.72 9.99
CA SER A 40 -9.90 -6.88 9.19
C SER A 40 -11.19 -7.49 9.74
N LYS A 41 -11.32 -7.60 11.06
CA LYS A 41 -12.56 -8.05 11.72
C LYS A 41 -13.71 -7.05 11.60
N CYS A 42 -13.39 -5.78 11.36
CA CYS A 42 -14.34 -4.72 11.07
C CYS A 42 -14.58 -4.51 9.57
N ASN A 43 -14.10 -5.42 8.71
CA ASN A 43 -14.32 -5.43 7.28
C ASN A 43 -14.07 -4.06 6.61
N VAL A 44 -12.89 -3.49 6.86
CA VAL A 44 -12.49 -2.18 6.30
C VAL A 44 -12.68 -2.08 4.78
N GLY A 45 -12.54 -3.19 4.05
CA GLY A 45 -12.76 -3.24 2.60
C GLY A 45 -14.20 -2.91 2.18
N ALA A 46 -15.21 -3.26 2.99
CA ALA A 46 -16.60 -2.88 2.73
C ALA A 46 -16.86 -1.39 3.00
N HIS A 47 -16.02 -0.74 3.82
CA HIS A 47 -16.10 0.68 4.12
C HIS A 47 -15.27 1.53 3.16
N ALA A 48 -14.16 1.02 2.61
CA ALA A 48 -13.27 1.73 1.69
C ALA A 48 -13.76 1.70 0.22
N VAL A 49 -15.02 2.06 0.00
CA VAL A 49 -15.70 2.05 -1.32
C VAL A 49 -16.25 3.42 -1.71
N GLY A 50 -15.93 4.47 -0.94
CA GLY A 50 -16.40 5.83 -1.21
C GLY A 50 -15.62 6.51 -2.34
N ARG A 51 -15.62 7.84 -2.35
CA ARG A 51 -14.94 8.62 -3.39
C ARG A 51 -13.43 8.40 -3.36
N GLU A 52 -12.86 8.13 -4.53
CA GLU A 52 -11.42 8.12 -4.74
C GLU A 52 -10.92 9.55 -4.97
N LEU A 53 -9.96 9.99 -4.16
CA LEU A 53 -9.31 11.28 -4.32
C LEU A 53 -8.02 11.14 -5.12
N PRO A 54 -7.73 12.09 -6.03
CA PRO A 54 -6.45 12.11 -6.69
C PRO A 54 -5.35 12.37 -5.67
N VAL A 55 -4.35 11.49 -5.63
CA VAL A 55 -3.15 11.71 -4.81
C VAL A 55 -2.49 13.01 -5.29
N PRO A 56 -2.19 13.98 -4.41
CA PRO A 56 -1.49 15.18 -4.79
C PRO A 56 -0.12 14.86 -5.42
N ASP A 57 0.28 15.58 -6.46
CA ASP A 57 1.51 15.23 -7.20
C ASP A 57 2.77 15.25 -6.33
N HIS A 58 2.79 16.08 -5.28
CA HIS A 58 3.88 16.13 -4.32
C HIS A 58 3.91 14.90 -3.39
N GLU A 59 2.80 14.18 -3.19
CA GLU A 59 2.72 12.95 -2.40
C GLU A 59 2.97 11.68 -3.23
N LYS A 60 2.92 11.80 -4.56
CA LYS A 60 3.33 10.74 -5.51
C LYS A 60 4.86 10.57 -5.61
N THR A 61 5.63 11.25 -4.79
CA THR A 61 7.10 11.10 -4.79
C THR A 61 7.55 10.18 -3.66
N TRP A 62 8.73 9.55 -3.81
CA TRP A 62 9.31 8.70 -2.75
C TRP A 62 9.66 9.53 -1.53
N LYS A 63 8.88 9.36 -0.46
CA LYS A 63 8.99 10.12 0.78
C LYS A 63 8.92 9.20 2.00
N ASN A 64 9.30 9.74 3.15
CA ASN A 64 9.25 9.04 4.43
C ASN A 64 8.09 9.52 5.31
N VAL A 65 7.33 10.53 4.85
CA VAL A 65 6.18 11.11 5.54
C VAL A 65 5.06 11.36 4.54
N VAL A 66 3.85 10.92 4.88
CA VAL A 66 2.60 11.33 4.20
C VAL A 66 1.58 11.76 5.24
N LYS A 67 0.74 12.73 4.88
CA LYS A 67 -0.42 13.12 5.67
C LYS A 67 -1.59 12.22 5.28
N MET A 68 -2.24 11.64 6.27
CA MET A 68 -3.44 10.84 6.07
C MET A 68 -4.63 11.64 6.56
N GLU A 69 -5.54 11.95 5.64
CA GLU A 69 -6.76 12.69 5.93
C GLU A 69 -7.74 11.80 6.74
N PRO A 70 -8.36 12.33 7.80
CA PRO A 70 -9.32 11.57 8.60
C PRO A 70 -10.52 11.14 7.75
N GLY A 71 -10.94 9.89 7.92
CA GLY A 71 -12.06 9.31 7.17
C GLY A 71 -11.70 8.85 5.76
N PHE A 72 -10.42 8.87 5.40
CA PHE A 72 -9.92 8.25 4.19
C PHE A 72 -8.97 7.09 4.52
N MET A 73 -8.92 6.15 3.59
CA MET A 73 -7.94 5.08 3.53
C MET A 73 -6.90 5.42 2.47
N THR A 74 -5.65 5.58 2.90
CA THR A 74 -4.51 5.79 2.01
C THR A 74 -3.77 4.49 1.77
N ALA A 75 -3.65 4.07 0.51
CA ALA A 75 -2.79 2.97 0.10
C ALA A 75 -1.42 3.50 -0.31
N VAL A 76 -0.36 2.87 0.21
CA VAL A 76 1.04 3.23 -0.07
C VAL A 76 1.81 2.03 -0.60
N VAL A 77 2.76 2.29 -1.49
CA VAL A 77 3.79 1.33 -1.88
C VAL A 77 5.05 1.65 -1.09
N VAL A 78 5.60 0.65 -0.40
CA VAL A 78 6.75 0.81 0.49
C VAL A 78 7.96 0.08 -0.08
N ALA A 79 9.09 0.77 -0.16
CA ALA A 79 10.39 0.19 -0.50
C ALA A 79 11.31 0.20 0.72
N PHE A 80 11.62 -0.99 1.23
CA PHE A 80 12.58 -1.17 2.33
C PHE A 80 14.01 -1.17 1.77
N LYS A 81 14.87 -0.29 2.31
CA LYS A 81 16.30 -0.24 1.96
C LYS A 81 17.10 -1.08 2.96
N LEU A 82 17.94 -1.98 2.45
CA LEU A 82 18.75 -2.86 3.28
C LEU A 82 20.00 -2.10 3.77
N VAL A 83 20.10 -1.89 5.09
CA VAL A 83 21.12 -1.02 5.72
C VAL A 83 22.55 -1.49 5.45
N ALA A 84 22.76 -2.80 5.28
CA ALA A 84 24.09 -3.37 5.03
C ALA A 84 24.66 -3.06 3.62
N ALA A 85 23.82 -2.64 2.66
CA ALA A 85 24.25 -2.52 1.27
C ALA A 85 23.84 -1.20 0.58
N ASN A 86 23.02 -0.36 1.22
CA ASN A 86 22.39 0.80 0.57
C ASN A 86 21.68 0.42 -0.76
N GLN A 87 21.25 -0.83 -0.86
CA GLN A 87 20.54 -1.42 -1.99
C GLN A 87 19.09 -1.69 -1.58
N SER A 88 18.16 -1.51 -2.53
CA SER A 88 16.78 -1.96 -2.39
C SER A 88 16.73 -3.48 -2.24
N TYR A 89 15.82 -4.01 -1.43
CA TYR A 89 15.54 -5.45 -1.35
C TYR A 89 14.87 -5.91 -2.66
N VAL A 90 15.66 -6.05 -3.70
CA VAL A 90 15.30 -6.64 -4.99
C VAL A 90 16.52 -7.46 -5.39
N ASN A 91 16.39 -8.79 -5.38
CA ASN A 91 17.37 -9.78 -5.85
C ASN A 91 18.53 -10.17 -4.90
N SER A 92 18.24 -10.48 -3.63
CA SER A 92 19.10 -11.39 -2.85
C SER A 92 18.54 -12.82 -2.83
N LEU A 93 17.98 -13.28 -3.94
CA LEU A 93 18.00 -14.70 -4.25
C LEU A 93 19.29 -14.94 -5.03
N PRO A 94 20.25 -15.72 -4.50
CA PRO A 94 21.40 -16.12 -5.29
C PRO A 94 20.89 -16.80 -6.55
N SER A 95 21.51 -16.46 -7.68
CA SER A 95 21.31 -17.05 -9.00
C SER A 95 21.40 -18.58 -8.97
N LEU A 96 20.33 -19.26 -8.56
CA LEU A 96 20.13 -20.70 -8.64
C LEU A 96 18.66 -21.00 -8.35
N SER A 97 17.84 -20.89 -9.40
CA SER A 97 16.71 -21.78 -9.72
C SER A 97 15.58 -21.07 -10.50
N LEU A 98 15.89 -20.72 -11.76
CA LEU A 98 14.92 -20.49 -12.83
C LEU A 98 13.97 -21.69 -13.11
N TRP A 99 14.02 -22.75 -12.31
CA TRP A 99 13.23 -23.96 -12.47
C TRP A 99 12.01 -24.06 -11.54
N PHE A 100 11.92 -23.26 -10.46
CA PHE A 100 10.77 -23.36 -9.54
C PHE A 100 9.62 -22.39 -9.84
N ALA A 101 9.80 -21.42 -10.73
CA ALA A 101 8.78 -20.38 -10.97
C ALA A 101 7.62 -20.83 -11.89
N ALA A 102 7.67 -22.02 -12.49
CA ALA A 102 6.66 -22.47 -13.45
C ALA A 102 5.45 -23.20 -12.82
N SER A 103 5.45 -23.52 -11.52
CA SER A 103 4.40 -24.36 -10.91
C SER A 103 3.52 -23.66 -9.88
N ALA A 104 3.61 -22.34 -9.70
CA ALA A 104 2.91 -21.64 -8.60
C ALA A 104 1.97 -20.50 -9.01
N PHE A 105 1.76 -20.24 -10.30
CA PHE A 105 0.82 -19.20 -10.74
C PHE A 105 -0.31 -19.80 -11.59
N PRO A 106 -1.60 -19.57 -11.25
CA PRO A 106 -2.71 -19.88 -12.14
C PRO A 106 -2.55 -19.10 -13.46
N PRO A 107 -2.98 -19.67 -14.60
CA PRO A 107 -2.69 -19.16 -15.95
C PRO A 107 -3.27 -17.77 -16.28
N ASP A 108 -4.09 -17.18 -15.40
CA ASP A 108 -4.84 -15.96 -15.69
C ASP A 108 -4.12 -14.65 -15.27
N CYS A 109 -2.94 -14.73 -14.66
CA CYS A 109 -2.16 -13.56 -14.23
C CYS A 109 -0.93 -13.26 -15.11
N ILE A 110 -0.92 -13.67 -16.38
CA ILE A 110 0.07 -13.22 -17.36
C ILE A 110 -0.58 -12.14 -18.23
N LEU A 111 -0.51 -10.89 -17.78
CA LEU A 111 -0.72 -9.75 -18.68
C LEU A 111 0.46 -9.68 -19.66
N PRO A 112 0.22 -9.51 -20.97
CA PRO A 112 1.30 -9.42 -21.94
C PRO A 112 2.13 -8.16 -21.66
N SER A 113 3.41 -8.38 -21.36
CA SER A 113 4.40 -7.33 -21.26
C SER A 113 4.40 -6.51 -22.55
N ALA A 114 4.22 -5.20 -22.41
CA ALA A 114 4.31 -4.25 -23.51
C ALA A 114 5.68 -4.37 -24.18
N ASN A 115 5.65 -4.80 -25.44
CA ASN A 115 6.81 -4.99 -26.28
C ASN A 115 7.38 -3.61 -26.65
N THR A 116 8.51 -3.23 -26.06
CA THR A 116 9.32 -2.11 -26.54
C THR A 116 10.35 -2.59 -27.55
N GLY A 117 10.11 -2.29 -28.83
CA GLY A 117 11.14 -1.89 -29.78
C GLY A 117 11.83 -2.96 -30.64
N SER A 118 11.60 -2.89 -31.95
CA SER A 118 12.64 -2.67 -32.98
C SER A 118 12.03 -1.96 -34.18
#